data_AF-A0A0C2WR02-F1
#
_entry.id   AF-A0A0C2WR02-F1
#
_cell.length_a   1.000
_cell.length_b   1.000
_cell.length_c   1.000
_cell.angle_alpha   90.00
_cell.angle_beta   90.00
_cell.angle_gamma   90.00
#
_symmetry.space_group_name_H-M   'P 1'
#
loop_
_entity.id
_entity.type
_entity.pdbx_description
1 polymer ?
#
loop_
_entity_poly.entity_id
_entity_poly.type
_entity_poly.pdbx_seq_one_letter_code
_entity_poly.pdbx_strand_id
1 'polypeptide(L)'
;MQQHLRFNICKLESSYICNSEIADLGERIKGCIKPYLAYSCQFWTDHIRLMPFEADIAEEIKGILLNEKMLFWLEVLALLKLMSKVPSMLGIVASWLQDDEVSAAARDGIRFARMIGGVISESTPHLYLSGLPFLPKNSILSRYLKAKFPKIPRIVFGGGIDWPSLQISIRGHTGHVNSVAFSPDGKRIASGSSDNTIYIWDAETGLQVGDPLKGHTDKVRSVAFSPNGKRIASGASDKTIHIWDAETGLQVGNPLKGHTGSVRSVAFSPDGQRIVSGSSDKTIQIW
;
A
#
# COMPACT_ATOMS: atom_id res chain seq x y z
N MET A 1 -23.70 2.52 -1.90
CA MET A 1 -22.72 2.22 -2.99
C MET A 1 -23.00 0.90 -3.70
N GLN A 2 -22.99 -0.24 -2.99
CA GLN A 2 -23.12 -1.59 -3.59
C GLN A 2 -24.32 -1.78 -4.53
N GLN A 3 -25.48 -1.21 -4.17
CA GLN A 3 -26.71 -1.30 -4.96
C GLN A 3 -26.60 -0.64 -6.35
N HIS A 4 -25.73 0.35 -6.51
CA HIS A 4 -25.57 1.10 -7.76
C HIS A 4 -24.36 0.64 -8.59
N LEU A 5 -23.42 -0.10 -7.99
CA LEU A 5 -22.32 -0.72 -8.71
C LEU A 5 -22.84 -1.86 -9.59
N ARG A 6 -22.54 -1.79 -10.88
CA ARG A 6 -22.92 -2.81 -11.87
C ARG A 6 -21.88 -2.91 -12.97
N PHE A 7 -21.83 -4.07 -13.60
CA PHE A 7 -21.05 -4.33 -14.80
C PHE A 7 -21.38 -3.34 -15.92
N ASN A 8 -20.34 -2.81 -16.57
CA ASN A 8 -20.46 -1.91 -17.73
C ASN A 8 -21.40 -0.72 -17.45
N ILE A 9 -21.07 0.06 -16.43
CA ILE A 9 -21.96 1.09 -15.87
C ILE A 9 -22.35 2.16 -16.89
N CYS A 10 -21.44 2.48 -17.82
CA CYS A 10 -21.62 3.45 -18.91
C CYS A 10 -22.08 2.82 -20.23
N LYS A 11 -22.43 1.53 -20.26
CA LYS A 11 -22.93 0.80 -21.45
C LYS A 11 -22.02 0.95 -22.67
N LEU A 12 -20.72 0.81 -22.46
CA LEU A 12 -19.73 0.85 -23.54
C LEU A 12 -19.81 -0.46 -24.33
N GLU A 13 -19.80 -0.33 -25.65
CA GLU A 13 -20.18 -1.39 -26.59
C GLU A 13 -19.04 -2.39 -26.80
N SER A 14 -17.80 -1.97 -26.61
CA SER A 14 -16.61 -2.73 -26.96
C SER A 14 -15.42 -2.40 -26.07
N SER A 15 -14.60 -3.41 -25.75
CA SER A 15 -13.30 -3.27 -25.09
C SER A 15 -12.15 -2.98 -26.06
N TYR A 16 -12.40 -3.04 -27.38
CA TYR A 16 -11.39 -2.81 -28.41
C TYR A 16 -11.12 -1.32 -28.66
N ILE A 17 -12.05 -0.46 -28.27
CA ILE A 17 -11.96 0.99 -28.49
C ILE A 17 -11.43 1.61 -27.21
N CYS A 18 -10.38 2.42 -27.33
CA CYS A 18 -9.83 3.17 -26.20
C CYS A 18 -10.86 4.16 -25.66
N ASN A 19 -10.87 4.35 -24.34
CA ASN A 19 -11.76 5.32 -23.68
C ASN A 19 -11.62 6.73 -24.31
N SER A 20 -10.42 7.10 -24.78
CA SER A 20 -10.14 8.37 -25.44
C SER A 20 -10.82 8.54 -26.81
N GLU A 21 -11.19 7.45 -27.47
CA GLU A 21 -11.81 7.44 -28.80
C GLU A 21 -13.35 7.46 -28.73
N ILE A 22 -13.92 7.31 -27.54
CA ILE A 22 -15.36 7.33 -27.32
C ILE A 22 -15.82 8.78 -27.11
N ALA A 23 -16.31 9.40 -28.19
CA ALA A 23 -16.62 10.83 -28.24
C ALA A 23 -17.62 11.31 -27.16
N ASP A 24 -18.63 10.49 -26.83
CA ASP A 24 -19.69 10.81 -25.87
C ASP A 24 -19.41 10.26 -24.45
N LEU A 25 -18.20 9.73 -24.19
CA LEU A 25 -17.87 9.09 -22.91
C LEU A 25 -18.07 10.02 -21.72
N GLY A 26 -17.70 11.31 -21.86
CA GLY A 26 -17.88 12.31 -20.81
C GLY A 26 -19.35 12.53 -20.45
N GLU A 27 -20.26 12.48 -21.43
CA GLU A 27 -21.70 12.61 -21.22
C GLU A 27 -22.27 11.33 -20.59
N ARG A 28 -21.84 10.16 -21.08
CA ARG A 28 -22.21 8.86 -20.49
C ARG A 28 -21.82 8.75 -19.03
N ILE A 29 -20.60 9.19 -18.68
CA ILE A 29 -20.11 9.22 -17.29
C ILE A 29 -21.03 10.09 -16.43
N LYS A 30 -21.32 11.33 -16.85
CA LYS A 30 -22.22 12.24 -16.11
C LYS A 30 -23.65 11.68 -15.98
N GLY A 31 -24.14 11.00 -17.00
CA GLY A 31 -25.48 10.40 -17.01
C GLY A 31 -25.59 9.16 -16.11
N CYS A 32 -24.60 8.27 -16.17
CA CYS A 32 -24.62 6.95 -15.53
C CYS A 32 -24.04 6.95 -14.11
N ILE A 33 -22.98 7.72 -13.86
CA ILE A 33 -22.32 7.80 -12.56
C ILE A 33 -22.85 9.02 -11.83
N LYS A 34 -23.88 8.82 -11.01
CA LYS A 34 -24.50 9.90 -10.23
C LYS A 34 -23.52 10.47 -9.19
N PRO A 35 -23.67 11.76 -8.79
CA PRO A 35 -22.75 12.40 -7.84
C PRO A 35 -22.56 11.64 -6.53
N TYR A 36 -23.63 11.07 -5.98
CA TYR A 36 -23.56 10.27 -4.75
C TYR A 36 -22.72 8.99 -4.95
N LEU A 37 -22.78 8.35 -6.11
CA LEU A 37 -22.01 7.14 -6.40
C LEU A 37 -20.53 7.48 -6.59
N ALA A 38 -20.23 8.54 -7.35
CA ALA A 38 -18.86 9.03 -7.52
C ALA A 38 -18.24 9.39 -6.16
N TYR A 39 -18.98 10.12 -5.32
CA TYR A 39 -18.57 10.46 -3.96
C TYR A 39 -18.31 9.20 -3.13
N SER A 40 -19.27 8.28 -3.05
CA SER A 40 -19.10 7.03 -2.30
C SER A 40 -17.88 6.25 -2.79
N CYS A 41 -17.70 6.07 -4.10
CA CYS A 41 -16.59 5.30 -4.65
C CYS A 41 -15.23 5.93 -4.35
N GLN A 42 -15.15 7.25 -4.23
CA GLN A 42 -13.90 7.98 -4.02
C GLN A 42 -13.52 8.12 -2.53
N PHE A 43 -14.50 8.27 -1.63
CA PHE A 43 -14.22 8.73 -0.27
C PHE A 43 -14.60 7.74 0.84
N TRP A 44 -15.24 6.61 0.52
CA TRP A 44 -15.67 5.65 1.56
C TRP A 44 -14.52 5.18 2.47
N THR A 45 -13.31 4.98 1.92
CA THR A 45 -12.14 4.58 2.70
C THR A 45 -11.60 5.70 3.60
N ASP A 46 -11.70 6.96 3.16
CA ASP A 46 -11.29 8.10 3.98
C ASP A 46 -12.17 8.24 5.23
N HIS A 47 -13.47 7.94 5.10
CA HIS A 47 -14.40 7.93 6.22
C HIS A 47 -14.08 6.82 7.21
N ILE A 48 -13.86 5.60 6.72
CA ILE A 48 -13.55 4.45 7.57
C ILE A 48 -12.25 4.67 8.36
N ARG A 49 -11.24 5.30 7.77
CA ARG A 49 -9.98 5.63 8.46
C ARG A 49 -10.20 6.44 9.74
N LEU A 50 -11.22 7.29 9.77
CA LEU A 50 -11.51 8.19 10.88
C LEU A 50 -12.45 7.56 11.93
N MET A 51 -13.01 6.39 11.64
CA MET A 51 -13.98 5.71 12.49
C MET A 51 -13.34 4.56 13.27
N PRO A 52 -13.81 4.30 14.51
CA PRO A 52 -13.46 3.06 15.20
C PRO A 52 -13.95 1.84 14.40
N PHE A 53 -13.37 0.68 14.69
CA PHE A 53 -13.77 -0.56 14.03
C PHE A 53 -15.23 -0.91 14.37
N GLU A 54 -16.01 -1.22 13.34
CA GLU A 54 -17.40 -1.66 13.44
C GLU A 54 -17.63 -2.91 12.58
N ALA A 55 -18.14 -3.97 13.20
CA ALA A 55 -18.30 -5.28 12.56
C ALA A 55 -19.30 -5.24 11.37
N ASP A 56 -20.38 -4.48 11.49
CA ASP A 56 -21.40 -4.36 10.44
C ASP A 56 -20.82 -3.72 9.17
N ILE A 57 -20.01 -2.66 9.34
CA ILE A 57 -19.30 -2.01 8.23
C ILE A 57 -18.28 -2.99 7.63
N ALA A 58 -17.56 -3.74 8.45
CA ALA A 58 -16.60 -4.73 7.97
C ALA A 58 -17.26 -5.81 7.07
N GLU A 59 -18.46 -6.27 7.41
CA GLU A 59 -19.21 -7.23 6.57
C GLU A 59 -19.68 -6.61 5.25
N GLU A 60 -20.08 -5.33 5.25
CA GLU A 60 -20.38 -4.59 4.01
C GLU A 60 -19.14 -4.41 3.11
N ILE A 61 -17.97 -4.17 3.70
CA ILE A 61 -16.70 -4.09 2.96
C ILE A 61 -16.36 -5.45 2.35
N LYS A 62 -16.55 -6.53 3.11
CA LYS A 62 -16.37 -7.90 2.63
C LYS A 62 -17.27 -8.21 1.44
N GLY A 63 -18.53 -7.76 1.50
CA GLY A 63 -19.48 -7.84 0.38
C GLY A 63 -19.03 -7.09 -0.88
N ILE A 64 -18.11 -6.12 -0.75
CA ILE A 64 -17.48 -5.44 -1.88
C ILE A 64 -16.22 -6.20 -2.34
N LEU A 65 -15.29 -6.50 -1.44
CA LEU A 65 -13.96 -7.04 -1.77
C LEU A 65 -13.98 -8.50 -2.20
N LEU A 66 -14.82 -9.33 -1.59
CA LEU A 66 -14.92 -10.76 -1.88
C LEU A 66 -16.02 -11.09 -2.92
N ASN A 67 -16.32 -10.13 -3.80
CA ASN A 67 -17.43 -10.21 -4.74
C ASN A 67 -17.09 -9.48 -6.06
N GLU A 68 -17.86 -9.73 -7.13
CA GLU A 68 -17.74 -9.01 -8.40
C GLU A 68 -17.87 -7.47 -8.26
N LYS A 69 -18.48 -6.99 -7.17
CA LYS A 69 -18.58 -5.56 -6.84
C LYS A 69 -17.23 -4.86 -6.77
N MET A 70 -16.16 -5.54 -6.37
CA MET A 70 -14.81 -4.97 -6.40
C MET A 70 -14.42 -4.55 -7.82
N LEU A 71 -14.69 -5.39 -8.82
CA LEU A 71 -14.37 -5.12 -10.22
C LEU A 71 -15.17 -3.93 -10.74
N PHE A 72 -16.46 -3.83 -10.37
CA PHE A 72 -17.31 -2.72 -10.76
C PHE A 72 -16.90 -1.41 -10.08
N TRP A 73 -16.38 -1.49 -8.86
CA TRP A 73 -15.79 -0.34 -8.18
C TRP A 73 -14.52 0.15 -8.89
N LEU A 74 -13.63 -0.77 -9.29
CA LEU A 74 -12.45 -0.43 -10.12
C LEU A 74 -12.86 0.17 -11.48
N GLU A 75 -13.93 -0.34 -12.09
CA GLU A 75 -14.49 0.20 -13.33
C GLU A 75 -14.89 1.68 -13.18
N VAL A 76 -15.64 2.00 -12.11
CA VAL A 76 -16.03 3.39 -11.80
C VAL A 76 -14.79 4.26 -11.57
N LEU A 77 -13.81 3.80 -10.81
CA LEU A 77 -12.59 4.57 -10.54
C LEU A 77 -11.74 4.78 -11.80
N ALA A 78 -11.67 3.82 -12.70
CA ALA A 78 -11.01 3.97 -14.00
C ALA A 78 -11.68 5.03 -14.87
N LEU A 79 -13.01 5.00 -14.99
CA LEU A 79 -13.77 6.02 -15.72
C LEU A 79 -13.61 7.43 -15.12
N LEU A 80 -13.46 7.52 -13.80
CA LEU A 80 -13.19 8.78 -13.09
C LEU A 80 -11.70 9.20 -13.12
N LYS A 81 -10.82 8.42 -13.75
CA LYS A 81 -9.35 8.65 -13.79
C LYS A 81 -8.70 8.65 -12.39
N LEU A 82 -9.20 7.78 -11.51
CA LEU A 82 -8.80 7.67 -10.11
C LEU A 82 -8.08 6.34 -9.78
N MET A 83 -7.67 5.54 -10.78
CA MET A 83 -7.01 4.25 -10.54
C MET A 83 -5.71 4.35 -9.74
N SER A 84 -5.00 5.48 -9.81
CA SER A 84 -3.81 5.74 -9.01
C SER A 84 -4.07 5.77 -7.49
N LYS A 85 -5.32 6.02 -7.07
CA LYS A 85 -5.72 6.04 -5.66
C LYS A 85 -6.08 4.67 -5.11
N VAL A 86 -6.34 3.67 -5.96
CA VAL A 86 -6.78 2.34 -5.53
C VAL A 86 -5.83 1.69 -4.53
N PRO A 87 -4.50 1.69 -4.74
CA PRO A 87 -3.57 1.13 -3.77
C PRO A 87 -3.73 1.74 -2.37
N SER A 88 -3.76 3.07 -2.26
CA SER A 88 -3.89 3.74 -0.97
C SER A 88 -5.25 3.47 -0.31
N MET A 89 -6.34 3.45 -1.10
CA MET A 89 -7.68 3.16 -0.59
C MET A 89 -7.77 1.75 -0.02
N LEU A 90 -7.29 0.75 -0.75
CA LEU A 90 -7.28 -0.64 -0.29
C LEU A 90 -6.29 -0.87 0.87
N GLY A 91 -5.21 -0.09 0.95
CA GLY A 91 -4.30 -0.14 2.10
C GLY A 91 -4.93 0.34 3.39
N ILE A 92 -5.70 1.44 3.33
CA ILE A 92 -6.49 1.91 4.47
C ILE A 92 -7.42 0.78 4.94
N VAL A 93 -8.14 0.15 4.01
CA VAL A 93 -9.04 -0.97 4.30
C VAL A 93 -8.29 -2.14 4.95
N ALA A 94 -7.16 -2.55 4.38
CA ALA A 94 -6.33 -3.63 4.93
C ALA A 94 -5.79 -3.33 6.33
N SER A 95 -5.57 -2.05 6.67
CA SER A 95 -5.13 -1.64 8.00
C SER A 95 -6.26 -1.50 9.01
N TRP A 96 -7.47 -1.15 8.56
CA TRP A 96 -8.62 -0.94 9.42
C TRP A 96 -9.33 -2.26 9.79
N LEU A 97 -9.31 -3.24 8.89
CA LEU A 97 -9.91 -4.55 9.10
C LEU A 97 -9.09 -5.39 10.09
N GLN A 98 -9.78 -6.00 11.06
CA GLN A 98 -9.18 -6.96 12.00
C GLN A 98 -9.20 -8.41 11.49
N ASP A 99 -9.94 -8.68 10.41
CA ASP A 99 -10.06 -10.00 9.78
C ASP A 99 -8.90 -10.25 8.81
N ASP A 100 -8.16 -11.34 9.02
CA ASP A 100 -6.99 -11.69 8.21
C ASP A 100 -7.35 -12.00 6.74
N GLU A 101 -8.50 -12.62 6.47
CA GLU A 101 -8.92 -12.99 5.10
C GLU A 101 -9.31 -11.75 4.30
N VAL A 102 -10.13 -10.86 4.87
CA VAL A 102 -10.58 -9.65 4.16
C VAL A 102 -9.42 -8.66 3.99
N SER A 103 -8.55 -8.53 4.98
CA SER A 103 -7.31 -7.75 4.86
C SER A 103 -6.38 -8.29 3.77
N ALA A 104 -6.21 -9.60 3.69
CA ALA A 104 -5.43 -10.22 2.62
C ALA A 104 -6.11 -10.04 1.24
N ALA A 105 -7.43 -10.03 1.15
CA ALA A 105 -8.15 -9.72 -0.09
C ALA A 105 -7.93 -8.27 -0.55
N ALA A 106 -7.90 -7.32 0.39
CA ALA A 106 -7.55 -5.94 0.10
C ALA A 106 -6.11 -5.83 -0.44
N ARG A 107 -5.13 -6.53 0.16
CA ARG A 107 -3.74 -6.58 -0.34
C ARG A 107 -3.64 -7.20 -1.72
N ASP A 108 -4.35 -8.29 -1.98
CA ASP A 108 -4.46 -8.87 -3.31
C ASP A 108 -5.07 -7.89 -4.33
N GLY A 109 -6.05 -7.11 -3.89
CA GLY A 109 -6.64 -6.06 -4.70
C GLY A 109 -5.66 -4.95 -5.08
N ILE A 110 -4.76 -4.58 -4.18
CA ILE A 110 -3.67 -3.65 -4.47
C ILE A 110 -2.77 -4.20 -5.58
N ARG A 111 -2.38 -5.48 -5.48
CA ARG A 111 -1.53 -6.15 -6.47
C ARG A 111 -2.23 -6.27 -7.82
N PHE A 112 -3.50 -6.65 -7.82
CA PHE A 112 -4.32 -6.71 -9.03
C PHE A 112 -4.42 -5.34 -9.70
N ALA A 113 -4.78 -4.30 -8.95
CA ALA A 113 -4.88 -2.94 -9.47
C ALA A 113 -3.53 -2.42 -10.01
N ARG A 114 -2.40 -2.82 -9.43
CA ARG A 114 -1.07 -2.48 -9.97
C ARG A 114 -0.74 -3.20 -11.25
N MET A 115 -1.08 -4.49 -11.34
CA MET A 115 -0.78 -5.31 -12.52
C MET A 115 -1.60 -4.87 -13.73
N ILE A 116 -2.90 -4.61 -13.56
CA ILE A 116 -3.80 -4.36 -14.69
C ILE A 116 -4.43 -2.97 -14.71
N GLY A 117 -4.18 -2.12 -13.72
CA GLY A 117 -4.85 -0.82 -13.60
C GLY A 117 -4.55 0.15 -14.73
N GLY A 118 -3.35 0.08 -15.32
CA GLY A 118 -3.04 0.82 -16.55
C GLY A 118 -3.95 0.40 -17.71
N VAL A 119 -4.10 -0.92 -17.89
CA VAL A 119 -4.95 -1.49 -18.95
C VAL A 119 -6.42 -1.12 -18.74
N ILE A 120 -6.94 -1.21 -17.51
CA ILE A 120 -8.32 -0.79 -17.20
C ILE A 120 -8.50 0.71 -17.48
N SER A 121 -7.50 1.55 -17.23
CA SER A 121 -7.63 3.01 -17.42
C SER A 121 -7.70 3.42 -18.90
N GLU A 122 -7.02 2.68 -19.77
CA GLU A 122 -7.03 2.93 -21.23
C GLU A 122 -8.34 2.47 -21.87
N SER A 123 -8.80 1.27 -21.52
CA SER A 123 -10.03 0.68 -22.07
C SER A 123 -10.80 0.00 -20.94
N THR A 124 -11.63 0.79 -20.26
CA THR A 124 -12.38 0.35 -19.07
C THR A 124 -13.33 -0.82 -19.32
N PRO A 125 -14.07 -0.90 -20.45
CA PRO A 125 -15.03 -1.98 -20.61
C PRO A 125 -14.31 -3.34 -20.66
N HIS A 126 -14.69 -4.23 -19.74
CA HIS A 126 -14.37 -5.65 -19.73
C HIS A 126 -12.89 -6.05 -19.59
N LEU A 127 -11.93 -5.13 -19.57
CA LEU A 127 -10.51 -5.47 -19.43
C LEU A 127 -10.10 -5.86 -18.01
N TYR A 128 -10.90 -5.55 -16.98
CA TYR A 128 -10.67 -6.16 -15.67
C TYR A 128 -10.91 -7.68 -15.69
N LEU A 129 -11.78 -8.19 -16.56
CA LEU A 129 -11.98 -9.65 -16.72
C LEU A 129 -10.81 -10.32 -17.42
N SER A 130 -10.08 -9.61 -18.31
CA SER A 130 -8.88 -10.15 -18.94
C SER A 130 -7.72 -10.31 -17.97
N GLY A 131 -7.73 -9.60 -16.84
CA GLY A 131 -6.78 -9.79 -15.74
C GLY A 131 -7.07 -10.99 -14.84
N LEU A 132 -8.32 -11.46 -14.74
CA LEU A 132 -8.70 -12.56 -13.83
C LEU A 132 -7.98 -13.89 -14.12
N PRO A 133 -7.77 -14.31 -15.38
CA PRO A 133 -6.98 -15.51 -15.70
C PRO A 133 -5.58 -15.50 -15.09
N PHE A 134 -4.97 -14.32 -14.96
CA PHE A 134 -3.60 -14.11 -14.48
C PHE A 134 -3.50 -13.98 -12.96
N LEU A 135 -4.63 -14.02 -12.24
CA LEU A 135 -4.60 -14.07 -10.78
C LEU A 135 -3.90 -15.35 -10.31
N PRO A 136 -2.92 -15.25 -9.38
CA PRO A 136 -2.23 -16.41 -8.83
C PRO A 136 -3.19 -17.40 -8.15
N LYS A 137 -2.79 -18.67 -8.07
CA LYS A 137 -3.64 -19.72 -7.49
C LYS A 137 -3.96 -19.46 -6.01
N ASN A 138 -3.00 -18.96 -5.24
CA ASN A 138 -3.16 -18.67 -3.82
C ASN A 138 -3.86 -17.33 -3.53
N SER A 139 -4.15 -16.53 -4.57
CA SER A 139 -4.84 -15.27 -4.39
C SER A 139 -6.27 -15.49 -3.87
N ILE A 140 -6.66 -14.74 -2.86
CA ILE A 140 -8.02 -14.73 -2.33
C ILE A 140 -9.00 -14.26 -3.40
N LEU A 141 -8.64 -13.20 -4.14
CA LEU A 141 -9.44 -12.73 -5.27
C LEU A 141 -9.62 -13.81 -6.35
N SER A 142 -8.60 -14.63 -6.61
CA SER A 142 -8.71 -15.77 -7.53
C SER A 142 -9.82 -16.74 -7.08
N ARG A 143 -9.89 -17.04 -5.78
CA ARG A 143 -10.89 -17.97 -5.20
C ARG A 143 -12.31 -17.44 -5.37
N TYR A 144 -12.55 -16.17 -5.07
CA TYR A 144 -13.90 -15.58 -5.09
C TYR A 144 -14.35 -15.14 -6.49
N LEU A 145 -13.47 -14.50 -7.27
CA LEU A 145 -13.87 -13.90 -8.55
C LEU A 145 -13.93 -14.90 -9.69
N LYS A 146 -13.01 -15.89 -9.77
CA LYS A 146 -13.02 -16.84 -10.90
C LYS A 146 -14.30 -17.68 -10.95
N ALA A 147 -14.87 -18.00 -9.79
CA ALA A 147 -16.13 -18.74 -9.71
C ALA A 147 -17.32 -17.97 -10.31
N LYS A 148 -17.29 -16.64 -10.27
CA LYS A 148 -18.36 -15.76 -10.79
C LYS A 148 -18.32 -15.61 -12.31
N PHE A 149 -17.16 -15.85 -12.94
CA PHE A 149 -16.97 -15.66 -14.39
C PHE A 149 -16.48 -16.96 -15.04
N PRO A 150 -17.36 -17.95 -15.26
CA PRO A 150 -16.95 -19.29 -15.74
C PRO A 150 -16.41 -19.30 -17.18
N LYS A 151 -16.68 -18.24 -17.97
CA LYS A 151 -16.29 -18.11 -19.38
C LYS A 151 -14.98 -17.36 -19.61
N ILE A 152 -14.16 -17.14 -18.57
CA ILE A 152 -12.84 -16.53 -18.74
C ILE A 152 -11.82 -17.56 -19.26
N PRO A 153 -10.80 -17.12 -20.02
CA PRO A 153 -9.68 -17.97 -20.40
C PRO A 153 -9.03 -18.61 -19.16
N ARG A 154 -8.57 -19.86 -19.29
CA ARG A 154 -7.85 -20.56 -18.21
C ARG A 154 -6.40 -20.78 -18.63
N ILE A 155 -5.48 -20.46 -17.74
CA ILE A 155 -4.05 -20.75 -17.93
C ILE A 155 -3.84 -22.24 -17.64
N VAL A 156 -3.54 -23.02 -18.68
CA VAL A 156 -3.30 -24.47 -18.58
C VAL A 156 -1.86 -24.77 -18.16
N PHE A 157 -0.90 -23.92 -18.53
CA PHE A 157 0.52 -24.06 -18.21
C PHE A 157 1.13 -22.73 -17.79
N GLY A 158 2.05 -22.74 -16.81
CA GLY A 158 2.80 -21.54 -16.41
C GLY A 158 2.07 -20.53 -15.52
N GLY A 159 0.89 -20.87 -14.98
CA GLY A 159 0.18 -19.99 -14.04
C GLY A 159 0.92 -19.84 -12.71
N GLY A 160 1.11 -18.60 -12.26
CA GLY A 160 1.76 -18.28 -10.98
C GLY A 160 1.01 -18.88 -9.78
N ILE A 161 1.76 -19.45 -8.83
CA ILE A 161 1.20 -19.90 -7.54
C ILE A 161 0.90 -18.69 -6.67
N ASP A 162 1.89 -17.80 -6.56
CA ASP A 162 1.81 -16.53 -5.85
C ASP A 162 2.02 -15.36 -6.82
N TRP A 163 1.80 -14.14 -6.33
CA TRP A 163 2.07 -12.94 -7.13
C TRP A 163 3.54 -12.86 -7.49
N PRO A 164 3.90 -12.47 -8.74
CA PRO A 164 5.28 -12.24 -9.08
C PRO A 164 5.89 -11.18 -8.18
N SER A 165 7.20 -11.22 -7.98
CA SER A 165 7.93 -10.15 -7.30
C SER A 165 7.79 -8.86 -8.12
N LEU A 166 6.78 -8.06 -7.79
CA LEU A 166 6.53 -6.79 -8.44
C LEU A 166 7.61 -5.80 -7.98
N GLN A 167 8.27 -5.14 -8.92
CA GLN A 167 9.08 -3.98 -8.57
C GLN A 167 8.13 -2.87 -8.09
N ILE A 168 8.04 -2.68 -6.78
CA ILE A 168 7.25 -1.60 -6.19
C ILE A 168 8.16 -0.37 -6.06
N SER A 169 7.90 0.64 -6.88
CA SER A 169 8.51 1.97 -6.71
C SER A 169 7.75 2.74 -5.64
N ILE A 170 8.28 2.77 -4.41
CA ILE A 170 7.71 3.54 -3.30
C ILE A 170 8.19 5.01 -3.42
N ARG A 171 7.24 5.96 -3.41
CA ARG A 171 7.52 7.39 -3.42
C ARG A 171 6.90 8.03 -2.19
N GLY A 172 7.66 8.83 -1.45
CA GLY A 172 7.12 9.62 -0.33
C GLY A 172 8.15 10.54 0.32
N HIS A 173 9.43 10.16 0.32
CA HIS A 173 10.50 11.07 0.70
C HIS A 173 10.67 12.22 -0.30
N THR A 174 10.99 13.41 0.20
CA THR A 174 11.31 14.60 -0.61
C THR A 174 12.81 14.79 -0.81
N GLY A 175 13.63 14.05 -0.06
CA GLY A 175 15.09 14.01 -0.18
C GLY A 175 15.61 12.64 -0.61
N HIS A 176 16.94 12.53 -0.78
CA HIS A 176 17.58 11.25 -1.06
C HIS A 176 17.36 10.27 0.09
N VAL A 177 16.87 9.07 -0.23
CA VAL A 177 16.83 7.93 0.68
C VAL A 177 18.24 7.43 0.89
N ASN A 178 18.76 7.57 2.11
CA ASN A 178 20.15 7.23 2.44
C ASN A 178 20.29 5.80 2.98
N SER A 179 19.22 5.26 3.58
CA SER A 179 19.26 3.95 4.24
C SER A 179 17.87 3.32 4.24
N VAL A 180 17.84 2.00 4.14
CA VAL A 180 16.63 1.17 4.23
C VAL A 180 16.93 -0.08 5.07
N ALA A 181 15.92 -0.58 5.78
CA ALA A 181 16.01 -1.83 6.55
C ALA A 181 14.66 -2.56 6.54
N PHE A 182 14.68 -3.89 6.36
CA PHE A 182 13.52 -4.73 6.61
C PHE A 182 13.33 -4.97 8.11
N SER A 183 12.07 -5.10 8.53
CA SER A 183 11.76 -5.71 9.81
C SER A 183 12.14 -7.20 9.79
N PRO A 184 12.42 -7.81 10.95
CA PRO A 184 12.83 -9.23 11.00
C PRO A 184 11.81 -10.20 10.43
N ASP A 185 10.51 -9.87 10.51
CA ASP A 185 9.41 -10.65 9.91
C ASP A 185 9.20 -10.37 8.42
N GLY A 186 9.97 -9.44 7.83
CA GLY A 186 9.88 -9.03 6.43
C GLY A 186 8.62 -8.24 6.06
N LYS A 187 7.72 -7.95 7.01
CA LYS A 187 6.43 -7.30 6.73
C LYS A 187 6.52 -5.79 6.61
N ARG A 188 7.58 -5.18 7.15
CA ARG A 188 7.78 -3.72 7.14
C ARG A 188 9.16 -3.35 6.62
N ILE A 189 9.25 -2.16 6.06
CA ILE A 189 10.50 -1.51 5.65
C ILE A 189 10.59 -0.18 6.37
N ALA A 190 11.74 0.14 6.97
CA ALA A 190 12.06 1.47 7.45
C ALA A 190 12.99 2.15 6.44
N SER A 191 12.78 3.43 6.14
CA SER A 191 13.67 4.22 5.29
C SER A 191 14.04 5.54 5.95
N GLY A 192 15.32 5.89 5.96
CA GLY A 192 15.84 7.17 6.43
C GLY A 192 16.30 8.05 5.27
N SER A 193 15.99 9.34 5.33
CA SER A 193 16.20 10.28 4.21
C SER A 193 16.90 11.57 4.58
N SER A 194 17.36 12.25 3.54
CA SER A 194 17.90 13.60 3.59
C SER A 194 16.85 14.69 3.82
N ASP A 195 15.57 14.35 3.88
CA ASP A 195 14.48 15.23 4.34
C ASP A 195 14.28 15.21 5.86
N ASN A 196 15.23 14.61 6.59
CA ASN A 196 15.27 14.50 8.05
C ASN A 196 14.19 13.60 8.67
N THR A 197 13.44 12.87 7.84
CA THR A 197 12.39 11.97 8.31
C THR A 197 12.75 10.50 8.12
N ILE A 198 12.03 9.66 8.86
CA ILE A 198 12.00 8.22 8.66
C ILE A 198 10.57 7.83 8.30
N TYR A 199 10.41 6.95 7.33
CA TYR A 199 9.11 6.35 7.02
C TYR A 199 9.15 4.86 7.34
N ILE A 200 8.00 4.34 7.76
CA ILE A 200 7.74 2.90 7.81
C ILE A 200 6.79 2.59 6.66
N TRP A 201 7.09 1.52 5.92
CA TRP A 201 6.31 1.04 4.80
C TRP A 201 5.88 -0.38 5.09
N ASP A 202 4.68 -0.73 4.65
CA ASP A 202 4.29 -2.13 4.49
C ASP A 202 5.06 -2.71 3.30
N ALA A 203 5.82 -3.79 3.54
CA ALA A 203 6.74 -4.34 2.55
C ALA A 203 6.03 -4.95 1.33
N GLU A 204 4.80 -5.41 1.53
CA GLU A 204 4.00 -6.10 0.52
C GLU A 204 3.29 -5.10 -0.40
N THR A 205 2.76 -4.04 0.18
CA THR A 205 1.96 -3.03 -0.50
C THR A 205 2.77 -1.77 -0.82
N GLY A 206 3.92 -1.54 -0.19
CA GLY A 206 4.70 -0.31 -0.35
C GLY A 206 3.95 0.95 0.09
N LEU A 207 2.89 0.80 0.89
CA LEU A 207 2.16 1.91 1.47
C LEU A 207 2.79 2.33 2.78
N GLN A 208 2.71 3.62 3.06
CA GLN A 208 3.18 4.16 4.33
C GLN A 208 2.32 3.64 5.49
N VAL A 209 2.99 3.23 6.57
CA VAL A 209 2.38 2.83 7.84
C VAL A 209 2.59 3.95 8.85
N GLY A 210 1.50 4.54 9.33
CA GLY A 210 1.52 5.65 10.28
C GLY A 210 2.09 6.96 9.70
N ASP A 211 2.35 7.92 10.56
CA ASP A 211 2.96 9.20 10.19
C ASP A 211 4.49 9.08 10.04
N PRO A 212 5.15 10.01 9.31
CA PRO A 212 6.60 10.04 9.24
C PRO A 212 7.19 10.27 10.63
N LEU A 213 8.23 9.51 11.00
CA LEU A 213 8.92 9.69 12.26
C LEU A 213 9.81 10.93 12.14
N LYS A 214 9.49 11.95 12.94
CA LYS A 214 10.15 13.26 12.96
C LYS A 214 10.83 13.48 14.31
N GLY A 215 12.06 13.96 14.28
CA GLY A 215 12.83 14.30 15.49
C GLY A 215 14.27 14.68 15.17
N HIS A 216 14.84 14.06 14.14
CA HIS A 216 16.13 14.47 13.60
C HIS A 216 16.06 15.87 12.98
N THR A 217 17.12 16.65 13.18
CA THR A 217 17.23 18.03 12.66
C THR A 217 18.11 18.14 11.41
N ASP A 218 18.72 17.02 11.00
CA ASP A 218 19.55 16.90 9.81
C ASP A 218 19.43 15.47 9.23
N LYS A 219 20.05 15.24 8.07
CA LYS A 219 19.86 14.04 7.22
C LYS A 219 20.01 12.76 8.01
N VAL A 220 18.98 11.91 7.95
CA VAL A 220 19.03 10.55 8.50
C VAL A 220 19.91 9.69 7.58
N ARG A 221 20.96 9.11 8.14
CA ARG A 221 22.00 8.39 7.40
C ARG A 221 21.87 6.88 7.52
N SER A 222 21.32 6.40 8.62
CA SER A 222 21.19 4.97 8.89
C SER A 222 19.91 4.70 9.66
N VAL A 223 19.23 3.61 9.31
CA VAL A 223 18.11 3.05 10.07
C VAL A 223 18.33 1.56 10.27
N ALA A 224 17.89 1.01 11.40
CA ALA A 224 17.94 -0.42 11.68
C ALA A 224 16.75 -0.86 12.52
N PHE A 225 16.16 -2.02 12.21
CA PHE A 225 15.20 -2.66 13.10
C PHE A 225 15.93 -3.44 14.20
N SER A 226 15.32 -3.45 15.38
CA SER A 226 15.66 -4.39 16.44
C SER A 226 15.31 -5.83 16.02
N PRO A 227 15.99 -6.85 16.57
CA PRO A 227 15.75 -8.26 16.24
C PRO A 227 14.33 -8.75 16.54
N ASN A 228 13.63 -8.13 17.49
CA ASN A 228 12.23 -8.42 17.79
C ASN A 228 11.23 -7.57 16.97
N GLY A 229 11.71 -6.66 16.12
CA GLY A 229 10.90 -5.81 15.26
C GLY A 229 10.11 -4.69 15.96
N LYS A 230 10.23 -4.55 17.29
CA LYS A 230 9.44 -3.57 18.08
C LYS A 230 10.06 -2.18 18.16
N ARG A 231 11.34 -2.07 17.82
CA ARG A 231 12.10 -0.82 17.85
C ARG A 231 12.82 -0.58 16.54
N ILE A 232 12.96 0.70 16.18
CA ILE A 232 13.81 1.18 15.11
C ILE A 232 14.86 2.10 15.74
N ALA A 233 16.12 1.95 15.37
CA ALA A 233 17.18 2.90 15.69
C ALA A 233 17.52 3.70 14.44
N SER A 234 17.77 4.99 14.59
CA SER A 234 18.21 5.86 13.50
C SER A 234 19.39 6.72 13.91
N GLY A 235 20.38 6.85 13.02
CA GLY A 235 21.52 7.74 13.17
C GLY A 235 21.51 8.82 12.09
N ALA A 236 21.83 10.06 12.47
CA ALA A 236 21.74 11.20 11.56
C ALA A 236 22.98 12.11 11.59
N SER A 237 22.94 13.08 10.68
CA SER A 237 23.97 14.12 10.53
C SER A 237 23.92 15.16 11.66
N ASP A 238 22.83 15.20 12.43
CA ASP A 238 22.67 15.99 13.66
C ASP A 238 23.44 15.43 14.86
N LYS A 239 24.24 14.37 14.64
CA LYS A 239 25.14 13.72 15.60
C LYS A 239 24.43 12.92 16.68
N THR A 240 23.12 12.72 16.53
CA THR A 240 22.31 11.98 17.50
C THR A 240 21.86 10.63 16.96
N ILE A 241 21.46 9.76 17.89
CA ILE A 241 20.73 8.53 17.59
C ILE A 241 19.36 8.62 18.26
N HIS A 242 18.32 8.26 17.52
CA HIS A 242 16.96 8.16 18.06
C HIS A 242 16.52 6.70 18.07
N ILE A 243 15.70 6.34 19.06
CA ILE A 243 15.02 5.05 19.14
C ILE A 243 13.53 5.33 18.99
N TRP A 244 12.87 4.56 18.14
CA TRP A 244 11.45 4.67 17.84
C TRP A 244 10.75 3.38 18.19
N ASP A 245 9.53 3.50 18.68
CA ASP A 245 8.60 2.39 18.77
C ASP A 245 8.02 2.14 17.38
N ALA A 246 8.21 0.92 16.86
CA ALA A 246 7.88 0.60 15.47
C ALA A 246 6.37 0.50 15.22
N GLU A 247 5.55 0.37 16.26
CA GLU A 247 4.10 0.22 16.17
C GLU A 247 3.39 1.57 16.29
N THR A 248 3.80 2.37 17.27
CA THR A 248 3.21 3.69 17.52
C THR A 248 3.88 4.81 16.73
N GLY A 249 5.10 4.61 16.24
CA GLY A 249 5.92 5.65 15.61
C GLY A 249 6.45 6.71 16.59
N LEU A 250 6.23 6.53 17.89
CA LEU A 250 6.68 7.47 18.90
C LEU A 250 8.14 7.24 19.24
N GLN A 251 8.84 8.34 19.57
CA GLN A 251 10.20 8.26 20.07
C GLN A 251 10.23 7.62 21.47
N VAL A 252 11.16 6.70 21.67
CA VAL A 252 11.41 6.03 22.95
C VAL A 252 12.56 6.73 23.66
N GLY A 253 12.23 7.49 24.71
CA GLY A 253 13.21 8.21 25.53
C GLY A 253 13.87 9.38 24.80
N ASN A 254 14.94 9.91 25.40
CA ASN A 254 15.68 11.04 24.86
C ASN A 254 16.65 10.61 23.74
N PRO A 255 16.98 11.51 22.80
CA PRO A 255 18.03 11.23 21.82
C PRO A 255 19.35 10.89 22.51
N LEU A 256 20.03 9.86 22.01
CA LEU A 256 21.35 9.48 22.49
C LEU A 256 22.37 10.47 21.91
N LYS A 257 23.06 11.18 22.81
CA LYS A 257 24.03 12.23 22.50
C LYS A 257 25.40 11.82 23.05
N GLY A 258 26.44 11.96 22.23
CA GLY A 258 27.82 11.64 22.61
C GLY A 258 28.78 11.76 21.43
N HIS A 259 28.33 11.41 20.23
CA HIS A 259 29.08 11.67 19.02
C HIS A 259 29.23 13.17 18.76
N THR A 260 30.40 13.55 18.24
CA THR A 260 30.73 14.94 17.86
C THR A 260 30.67 15.16 16.34
N GLY A 261 30.52 14.07 15.57
CA GLY A 261 30.35 14.05 14.11
C GLY A 261 29.07 13.33 13.66
N SER A 262 28.80 13.34 12.36
CA SER A 262 27.63 12.68 11.77
C SER A 262 27.66 11.17 12.03
N VAL A 263 26.57 10.63 12.57
CA VAL A 263 26.38 9.19 12.77
C VAL A 263 26.03 8.56 11.42
N ARG A 264 26.91 7.70 10.93
CA ARG A 264 26.81 7.11 9.57
C ARG A 264 26.20 5.72 9.57
N SER A 265 26.30 4.99 10.68
CA SER A 265 25.75 3.65 10.83
C SER A 265 25.21 3.45 12.22
N VAL A 266 24.11 2.71 12.31
CA VAL A 266 23.54 2.18 13.56
C VAL A 266 23.16 0.72 13.34
N ALA A 267 23.33 -0.11 14.36
CA ALA A 267 22.85 -1.49 14.36
C ALA A 267 22.44 -1.92 15.76
N PHE A 268 21.45 -2.81 15.83
CA PHE A 268 21.14 -3.52 17.07
C PHE A 268 22.03 -4.73 17.24
N SER A 269 22.37 -5.02 18.48
CA SER A 269 22.89 -6.34 18.89
C SER A 269 21.85 -7.44 18.64
N PRO A 270 22.27 -8.72 18.45
CA PRO A 270 21.35 -9.83 18.19
C PRO A 270 20.34 -10.10 19.31
N ASP A 271 20.67 -9.77 20.56
CA ASP A 271 19.75 -9.86 21.71
C ASP A 271 18.81 -8.64 21.84
N GLY A 272 19.05 -7.61 21.02
CA GLY A 272 18.28 -6.36 20.98
C GLY A 272 18.50 -5.42 22.18
N GLN A 273 19.44 -5.73 23.08
CA GLN A 273 19.63 -4.96 24.31
C GLN A 273 20.53 -3.74 24.14
N ARG A 274 21.42 -3.78 23.13
CA ARG A 274 22.41 -2.73 22.86
C ARG A 274 22.31 -2.20 21.44
N ILE A 275 22.69 -0.95 21.27
CA ILE A 275 22.90 -0.33 19.97
C ILE A 275 24.37 -0.01 19.80
N VAL A 276 24.91 -0.24 18.60
CA VAL A 276 26.24 0.23 18.21
C VAL A 276 26.09 1.30 17.13
N SER A 277 26.92 2.34 17.21
CA SER A 277 26.95 3.42 16.23
C SER A 277 28.36 3.75 15.76
N GLY A 278 28.50 4.03 14.46
CA GLY A 278 29.74 4.53 13.86
C GLY A 278 29.57 5.97 13.37
N SER A 279 30.56 6.82 13.65
CA SER A 279 30.47 8.26 13.39
C SER A 279 31.67 8.82 12.62
N SER A 280 31.44 9.96 11.97
CA SER A 280 32.48 10.75 11.29
C SER A 280 33.50 11.37 12.25
N ASP A 281 33.24 11.33 13.56
CA ASP A 281 34.22 11.70 14.60
C ASP A 281 35.30 10.63 14.86
N LYS A 282 35.31 9.56 14.06
CA LYS A 282 36.26 8.44 14.12
C LYS A 282 36.07 7.55 15.36
N THR A 283 34.91 7.61 16.01
CA THR A 283 34.59 6.74 17.16
C THR A 283 33.47 5.74 16.83
N ILE A 284 33.48 4.63 17.56
CA ILE A 284 32.37 3.69 17.66
C ILE A 284 31.87 3.78 19.11
N GLN A 285 30.55 3.88 19.28
CA GLN A 285 29.93 3.93 20.60
C GLN A 285 28.92 2.80 20.77
N ILE A 286 28.84 2.28 21.99
CA ILE A 286 27.85 1.28 22.42
C ILE A 286 26.91 1.97 23.40
N TRP A 287 25.62 1.77 23.20
CA TRP A 287 24.52 2.33 24.00
C TRP A 287 23.68 1.21 24.61
#